data_AF-A0A937HAW2-F1
#
_entry.id   AF-A0A937HAW2-F1
#
_cell.length_a   1.000
_cell.length_b   1.000
_cell.length_c   1.000
_cell.angle_alpha   90.00
_cell.angle_beta   90.00
_cell.angle_gamma   90.00
#
_symmetry.space_group_name_H-M   'P 1'
#
loop_
_entity.id
_entity.type
_entity.pdbx_description
1 polymer ?
#
loop_
_entity_poly.entity_id
_entity_poly.type
_entity_poly.pdbx_seq_one_letter_code
_entity_poly.pdbx_strand_id
1 'polypeptide(L)'
;MLFYWLGTGCNQLSLERAEIKSTPPSPEQVSLRSKLEQLLFDDISSRAASEAGFVGAQAQHLALSEALAQSVDLTLIRPDQKMIFAALTNPLTHRTQTDEGHQLAMISKLSHRLEKLNRERRSLNDIDPKIFAKVGESPANQQQFLNLVQQAIAIQARTNPFQLDYASLPSLLVKTFHLPSNSAFFYQAQDASIRVAVDTLPRLTFAEAEIVAFMTGLPGQHFFKQLRPKPRLFPLHIEANETAMILLLLELANAFEYYRVDYSQAVRLDYLRLHTVQQLKAYQPKMVLGEFLGLLRDTNFDPARLTQAFDAVDETATLHRLTAEAFFSLESQFDQSAQALPKSVLRATIADIIPILRLPLNTATSFD
;
A
#
# COMPACT_ATOMS: atom_id res chain seq x y z
N MET A 1 37.83 27.84 -78.97
CA MET A 1 37.28 27.17 -77.78
C MET A 1 37.41 25.67 -78.01
N LEU A 2 38.38 25.04 -77.34
CA LEU A 2 38.67 23.61 -77.40
C LEU A 2 39.03 23.20 -75.98
N PHE A 3 38.17 22.35 -75.39
CA PHE A 3 38.47 21.57 -74.19
C PHE A 3 39.28 20.33 -74.61
N TYR A 4 40.28 19.91 -73.83
CA TYR A 4 40.57 18.51 -73.44
C TYR A 4 41.86 18.38 -72.60
N TRP A 5 41.73 17.69 -71.45
CA TRP A 5 42.62 16.70 -70.81
C TRP A 5 44.11 16.93 -70.45
N LEU A 6 44.46 16.60 -69.18
CA LEU A 6 45.53 15.71 -68.63
C LEU A 6 45.68 16.01 -67.11
N GLY A 7 45.36 15.11 -66.16
CA GLY A 7 46.21 14.01 -65.62
C GLY A 7 47.45 14.57 -64.89
N THR A 8 47.70 14.44 -63.59
CA THR A 8 47.76 13.23 -62.72
C THR A 8 48.11 13.63 -61.26
N GLY A 9 47.77 12.78 -60.27
CA GLY A 9 48.50 12.74 -58.98
C GLY A 9 47.68 12.88 -57.69
N CYS A 10 46.78 11.95 -57.39
CA CYS A 10 46.30 11.73 -56.02
C CYS A 10 47.41 11.10 -55.17
N ASN A 11 48.00 11.85 -54.24
CA ASN A 11 48.74 11.27 -53.12
C ASN A 11 47.75 10.82 -52.05
N GLN A 12 47.69 9.51 -51.83
CA GLN A 12 47.07 8.88 -50.67
C GLN A 12 47.74 9.41 -49.39
N LEU A 13 47.04 10.29 -48.68
CA LEU A 13 47.27 10.49 -47.24
C LEU A 13 46.73 9.24 -46.53
N SER A 14 47.63 8.32 -46.20
CA SER A 14 47.38 7.25 -45.24
C SER A 14 47.04 7.89 -43.88
N LEU A 15 45.76 7.89 -43.55
CA LEU A 15 45.27 8.07 -42.18
C LEU A 15 45.77 6.87 -41.36
N GLU A 16 46.97 7.00 -40.78
CA GLU A 16 47.37 6.18 -39.66
C GLU A 16 46.34 6.37 -38.56
N ARG A 17 45.55 5.33 -38.35
CA ARG A 17 44.60 5.19 -37.25
C ARG A 17 45.43 5.22 -35.98
N ALA A 18 45.58 6.39 -35.38
CA ALA A 18 46.10 6.50 -34.03
C ALA A 18 45.22 5.63 -33.14
N GLU A 19 45.73 4.47 -32.72
CA GLU A 19 45.14 3.68 -31.66
C GLU A 19 45.12 4.57 -30.42
N ILE A 20 43.98 5.20 -30.17
CA ILE A 20 43.68 5.78 -28.87
C ILE A 20 43.67 4.57 -27.93
N LYS A 21 44.80 4.30 -27.28
CA LYS A 21 44.83 3.44 -26.09
C LYS A 21 43.94 4.12 -25.06
N SER A 22 42.66 3.74 -25.03
CA SER A 22 41.73 4.25 -24.03
C SER A 22 42.27 3.79 -22.69
N THR A 23 42.81 4.72 -21.90
CA THR A 23 43.17 4.46 -20.52
C THR A 23 41.91 3.92 -19.83
N PRO A 24 41.98 2.78 -19.11
CA PRO A 24 40.83 2.29 -18.37
C PRO A 24 40.33 3.39 -17.44
N PRO A 25 39.00 3.58 -17.32
CA PRO A 25 38.43 4.67 -16.55
C PRO A 25 38.91 4.58 -15.10
N SER A 26 39.31 5.72 -14.54
CA SER A 26 39.67 5.81 -13.13
C SER A 26 38.48 5.42 -12.24
N PRO A 27 38.72 4.94 -11.01
CA PRO A 27 37.64 4.63 -10.07
C PRO A 27 36.66 5.79 -9.84
N GLU A 28 37.15 7.03 -9.86
CA GLU A 28 36.34 8.24 -9.74
C GLU A 28 35.44 8.46 -10.96
N GLN A 29 35.94 8.22 -12.17
CA GLN A 29 35.15 8.30 -13.40
C GLN A 29 34.06 7.22 -13.46
N VAL A 30 34.36 5.99 -13.01
CA VAL A 30 33.37 4.92 -12.89
C VAL A 30 32.29 5.30 -11.88
N SER A 31 32.68 5.81 -10.71
CA SER A 31 31.73 6.27 -9.67
C SER A 31 30.84 7.42 -10.16
N LEU A 32 31.43 8.41 -10.84
CA LEU A 32 30.68 9.53 -11.39
C LEU A 32 29.70 9.07 -12.47
N ARG A 33 30.12 8.18 -13.38
CA ARG A 33 29.24 7.60 -14.40
C ARG A 33 28.06 6.89 -13.75
N SER A 34 28.29 5.99 -12.79
CA SER A 34 27.19 5.33 -12.08
C SER A 34 26.24 6.32 -11.43
N LYS A 35 26.74 7.39 -10.78
CA LYS A 35 25.86 8.43 -10.19
C LYS A 35 25.02 9.15 -11.25
N LEU A 36 25.59 9.46 -12.42
CA LEU A 36 24.86 10.12 -13.50
C LEU A 36 23.75 9.23 -14.07
N GLU A 37 24.04 7.95 -14.31
CA GLU A 37 23.03 6.98 -14.78
C GLU A 37 21.88 6.82 -13.79
N GLN A 38 22.22 6.76 -12.49
CA GLN A 38 21.24 6.68 -11.42
C GLN A 38 20.35 7.93 -11.34
N LEU A 39 20.93 9.13 -11.48
CA LEU A 39 20.17 10.38 -11.49
C LEU A 39 19.29 10.49 -12.73
N LEU A 40 19.77 10.05 -13.90
CA LEU A 40 19.02 10.06 -15.14
C LEU A 40 17.80 9.12 -15.06
N PHE A 41 17.97 7.93 -14.49
CA PHE A 41 16.87 7.01 -14.22
C PHE A 41 15.79 7.65 -13.34
N ASP A 42 16.20 8.30 -12.25
CA ASP A 42 15.29 8.96 -11.30
C ASP A 42 14.55 10.14 -11.95
N ASP A 43 15.23 10.94 -12.79
CA ASP A 43 14.65 12.07 -13.52
C ASP A 43 13.62 11.62 -14.57
N ILE A 44 13.96 10.65 -15.42
CA ILE A 44 13.04 10.11 -16.43
C ILE A 44 11.79 9.54 -15.76
N SER A 45 11.99 8.72 -14.72
CA SER A 45 10.89 8.09 -13.98
C SER A 45 10.02 9.13 -13.26
N SER A 46 10.62 10.18 -12.69
CA SER A 46 9.89 11.23 -11.98
C SER A 46 9.10 12.13 -12.92
N ARG A 47 9.63 12.43 -14.11
CA ARG A 47 8.91 13.18 -15.13
C ARG A 47 7.69 12.40 -15.60
N ALA A 48 7.87 11.14 -15.99
CA ALA A 48 6.76 10.28 -16.39
C ALA A 48 5.67 10.19 -15.31
N ALA A 49 6.05 9.96 -14.05
CA ALA A 49 5.10 9.89 -12.93
C ALA A 49 4.38 11.21 -12.62
N SER A 50 4.93 12.35 -13.07
CA SER A 50 4.37 13.69 -12.83
C SER A 50 3.58 14.22 -14.02
N GLU A 51 3.54 13.50 -15.14
CA GLU A 51 2.76 13.88 -16.32
C GLU A 51 1.25 13.86 -15.99
N ALA A 52 0.54 14.88 -16.49
CA ALA A 52 -0.91 14.96 -16.34
C ALA A 52 -1.56 13.73 -17.00
N GLY A 53 -2.27 12.92 -16.21
CA GLY A 53 -2.93 11.70 -16.68
C GLY A 53 -2.06 10.44 -16.61
N PHE A 54 -0.89 10.48 -15.96
CA PHE A 54 -0.20 9.25 -15.59
C PHE A 54 -1.02 8.48 -14.55
N VAL A 55 -1.57 7.34 -14.95
CA VAL A 55 -2.39 6.46 -14.11
C VAL A 55 -1.74 5.09 -13.89
N GLY A 56 -0.54 4.90 -14.43
CA GLY A 56 0.19 3.63 -14.38
C GLY A 56 -0.42 2.55 -15.28
N ALA A 57 -1.01 2.96 -16.42
CA ALA A 57 -1.53 2.02 -17.40
C ALA A 57 -0.40 1.25 -18.09
N GLN A 58 -0.68 0.04 -18.59
CA GLN A 58 0.34 -0.83 -19.21
C GLN A 58 1.11 -0.13 -20.33
N ALA A 59 0.44 0.60 -21.22
CA ALA A 59 1.08 1.33 -22.30
C ALA A 59 2.03 2.44 -21.78
N GLN A 60 1.67 3.12 -20.69
CA GLN A 60 2.52 4.14 -20.06
C GLN A 60 3.77 3.52 -19.45
N HIS A 61 3.66 2.36 -18.80
CA HIS A 61 4.81 1.65 -18.25
C HIS A 61 5.72 1.06 -19.33
N LEU A 62 5.15 0.51 -20.41
CA LEU A 62 5.93 0.03 -21.55
C LEU A 62 6.73 1.17 -22.17
N ALA A 63 6.09 2.31 -22.48
CA ALA A 63 6.78 3.49 -23.01
C ALA A 63 7.89 3.99 -22.08
N LEU A 64 7.64 4.03 -20.77
CA LEU A 64 8.66 4.40 -19.78
C LEU A 64 9.82 3.39 -19.76
N SER A 65 9.53 2.09 -19.81
CA SER A 65 10.57 1.05 -19.82
C SER A 65 11.46 1.14 -21.07
N GLU A 66 10.87 1.44 -22.24
CA GLU A 66 11.61 1.66 -23.48
C GLU A 66 12.48 2.91 -23.39
N ALA A 67 11.95 4.03 -22.87
CA ALA A 67 12.71 5.26 -22.68
C ALA A 67 13.91 5.07 -21.74
N LEU A 68 13.72 4.34 -20.64
CA LEU A 68 14.79 4.00 -19.69
C LEU A 68 15.84 3.10 -20.34
N ALA A 69 15.43 2.06 -21.07
CA ALA A 69 16.35 1.13 -21.75
C ALA A 69 17.19 1.81 -22.85
N GLN A 70 16.65 2.86 -23.48
CA GLN A 70 17.35 3.62 -24.52
C GLN A 70 18.28 4.71 -23.96
N SER A 71 17.99 5.22 -22.76
CA SER A 71 18.65 6.43 -22.23
C SER A 71 19.62 6.15 -21.07
N VAL A 72 19.47 5.02 -20.38
CA VAL A 72 20.21 4.71 -19.16
C VAL A 72 20.99 3.40 -19.31
N ASP A 73 22.25 3.40 -18.85
CA ASP A 73 23.02 2.16 -18.69
C ASP A 73 22.51 1.38 -17.47
N LEU A 74 21.56 0.45 -17.71
CA LEU A 74 20.92 -0.38 -16.69
C LEU A 74 21.89 -1.29 -15.92
N THR A 75 23.15 -1.42 -16.35
CA THR A 75 24.16 -2.16 -15.58
C THR A 75 24.68 -1.36 -14.39
N LEU A 76 24.65 -0.01 -14.48
CA LEU A 76 25.24 0.94 -13.54
C LEU A 76 24.23 1.56 -12.55
N ILE A 77 22.95 1.22 -12.67
CA ILE A 77 21.89 1.68 -11.77
C ILE A 77 21.86 0.90 -10.44
N ARG A 78 21.24 1.47 -9.42
CA ARG A 78 21.13 0.87 -8.09
C ARG A 78 20.22 -0.37 -8.09
N PRO A 79 20.37 -1.30 -7.13
CA PRO A 79 19.50 -2.46 -7.02
C PRO A 79 18.01 -2.11 -6.97
N ASP A 80 17.67 -1.03 -6.28
CA ASP A 80 16.30 -0.59 -6.11
C ASP A 80 15.67 -0.05 -7.42
N GLN A 81 16.48 0.59 -8.26
CA GLN A 81 16.11 0.99 -9.62
C GLN A 81 15.97 -0.21 -10.56
N LYS A 82 16.82 -1.24 -10.40
CA LYS A 82 16.67 -2.51 -11.14
C LYS A 82 15.33 -3.19 -10.83
N MET A 83 14.91 -3.18 -9.56
CA MET A 83 13.60 -3.70 -9.17
C MET A 83 12.45 -2.90 -9.80
N ILE A 84 12.54 -1.57 -9.84
CA ILE A 84 11.56 -0.72 -10.52
C ILE A 84 11.50 -1.07 -12.01
N PHE A 85 12.65 -1.13 -12.67
CA PHE A 85 12.72 -1.45 -14.10
C PHE A 85 12.13 -2.84 -14.39
N ALA A 86 12.48 -3.84 -13.59
CA ALA A 86 11.91 -5.19 -13.70
C ALA A 86 10.39 -5.16 -13.57
N ALA A 87 9.84 -4.41 -12.60
CA ALA A 87 8.40 -4.25 -12.42
C ALA A 87 7.71 -3.54 -13.60
N LEU A 88 8.36 -2.54 -14.22
CA LEU A 88 7.82 -1.86 -15.40
C LEU A 88 7.73 -2.80 -16.61
N THR A 89 8.72 -3.68 -16.77
CA THR A 89 8.77 -4.64 -17.89
C THR A 89 7.93 -5.89 -17.68
N ASN A 90 7.45 -6.15 -16.46
CA ASN A 90 6.73 -7.37 -16.15
C ASN A 90 5.27 -7.28 -16.61
N PRO A 91 4.83 -8.08 -17.60
CA PRO A 91 3.45 -8.05 -18.08
C PRO A 91 2.44 -8.48 -17.00
N LEU A 92 2.87 -9.24 -15.98
CA LEU A 92 2.01 -9.69 -14.88
C LEU A 92 1.61 -8.54 -13.94
N THR A 93 2.39 -7.48 -13.87
CA THR A 93 2.09 -6.25 -13.10
C THR A 93 0.79 -5.56 -13.57
N HIS A 94 0.40 -5.82 -14.81
CA HIS A 94 -0.74 -5.21 -15.49
C HIS A 94 -1.89 -6.18 -15.77
N ARG A 95 -1.70 -7.47 -15.51
CA ARG A 95 -2.81 -8.41 -15.63
C ARG A 95 -3.80 -8.12 -14.52
N THR A 96 -5.01 -7.73 -14.91
CA THR A 96 -6.19 -8.13 -14.14
C THR A 96 -6.17 -9.65 -14.19
N GLN A 97 -5.65 -10.32 -13.16
CA GLN A 97 -5.61 -11.78 -13.13
C GLN A 97 -7.05 -12.29 -12.99
N THR A 98 -7.73 -12.36 -14.12
CA THR A 98 -9.06 -12.95 -14.32
C THR A 98 -8.94 -14.43 -14.66
N ASP A 99 -7.79 -15.05 -14.38
CA ASP A 99 -7.68 -16.49 -14.45
C ASP A 99 -8.58 -17.08 -13.36
N GLU A 100 -9.54 -17.91 -13.77
CA GLU A 100 -10.46 -18.59 -12.86
C GLU A 100 -9.70 -19.37 -11.79
N GLY A 101 -8.52 -19.94 -12.12
CA GLY A 101 -7.67 -20.64 -11.16
C GLY A 101 -7.16 -19.75 -10.03
N HIS A 102 -6.64 -18.56 -10.37
CA HIS A 102 -6.17 -17.58 -9.38
C HIS A 102 -7.33 -17.02 -8.55
N GLN A 103 -8.45 -16.70 -9.19
CA GLN A 103 -9.65 -16.22 -8.51
C GLN A 103 -10.16 -17.24 -7.47
N LEU A 104 -10.24 -18.53 -7.84
CA LEU A 104 -10.62 -19.59 -6.91
C LEU A 104 -9.62 -19.76 -5.77
N ALA A 105 -8.32 -19.68 -6.05
CA ALA A 105 -7.28 -19.73 -5.01
C ALA A 105 -7.41 -18.56 -4.02
N MET A 106 -7.64 -17.34 -4.51
CA MET A 106 -7.85 -16.15 -3.67
C MET A 106 -9.12 -16.23 -2.84
N ILE A 107 -10.23 -16.70 -3.41
CA ILE A 107 -11.48 -16.97 -2.68
C ILE A 107 -11.23 -17.96 -1.53
N SER A 108 -10.48 -19.04 -1.80
CA SER A 108 -10.13 -20.04 -0.78
C SER A 108 -9.29 -19.44 0.36
N LYS A 109 -8.23 -18.68 0.04
CA LYS A 109 -7.39 -17.98 1.03
C LYS A 109 -8.20 -17.00 1.88
N LEU A 110 -9.06 -16.18 1.25
CA LEU A 110 -9.92 -15.22 1.95
C LEU A 110 -10.95 -15.91 2.85
N SER A 111 -11.55 -17.00 2.38
CA SER A 111 -12.49 -17.80 3.18
C SER A 111 -11.81 -18.40 4.41
N HIS A 112 -10.62 -19.00 4.23
CA HIS A 112 -9.84 -19.54 5.34
C HIS A 112 -9.45 -18.47 6.36
N ARG A 113 -9.03 -17.29 5.87
CA ARG A 113 -8.76 -16.12 6.71
C ARG A 113 -10.00 -15.69 7.50
N LEU A 114 -11.15 -15.58 6.85
CA LEU A 114 -12.41 -15.19 7.51
C LEU A 114 -12.80 -16.19 8.59
N GLU A 115 -12.63 -17.49 8.34
CA GLU A 115 -12.86 -18.53 9.34
C GLU A 115 -11.91 -18.41 10.55
N LYS A 116 -10.62 -18.13 10.32
CA LYS A 116 -9.64 -17.86 11.39
C LYS A 116 -10.09 -16.68 12.24
N LEU A 117 -10.41 -15.55 11.63
CA LEU A 117 -10.89 -14.35 12.33
C LEU A 117 -12.19 -14.60 13.11
N ASN A 118 -13.11 -15.38 12.53
CA ASN A 118 -14.35 -15.79 13.22
C ASN A 118 -14.06 -16.66 14.45
N ARG A 119 -13.11 -17.59 14.37
CA ARG A 119 -12.69 -18.41 15.53
C ARG A 119 -12.06 -17.55 16.62
N GLU A 120 -11.15 -16.66 16.26
CA GLU A 120 -10.52 -15.73 17.20
C GLU A 120 -11.57 -14.84 17.89
N ARG A 121 -12.49 -14.26 17.12
CA ARG A 121 -13.54 -13.39 17.65
C ARG A 121 -14.49 -14.12 18.61
N ARG A 122 -14.81 -15.38 18.35
CA ARG A 122 -15.63 -16.23 19.24
C ARG A 122 -14.88 -16.62 20.52
N SER A 123 -13.56 -16.71 20.49
CA SER A 123 -12.76 -17.09 21.67
C SER A 123 -12.71 -16.00 22.74
N LEU A 124 -13.00 -14.75 22.37
CA LEU A 124 -13.13 -13.60 23.28
C LEU A 124 -14.46 -13.62 24.06
N ASN A 125 -14.88 -14.74 24.64
CA ASN A 125 -16.17 -14.93 25.34
C ASN A 125 -16.64 -13.71 26.16
N ASP A 126 -17.96 -13.48 26.27
CA ASP A 126 -18.61 -12.52 27.20
C ASP A 126 -18.01 -11.11 27.26
N ILE A 127 -17.84 -10.46 26.10
CA ILE A 127 -17.51 -9.02 26.06
C ILE A 127 -18.73 -8.22 26.51
N ASP A 128 -18.54 -7.35 27.51
CA ASP A 128 -19.59 -6.43 27.99
C ASP A 128 -20.20 -5.66 26.81
N PRO A 129 -21.51 -5.83 26.50
CA PRO A 129 -22.15 -5.13 25.39
C PRO A 129 -22.03 -3.61 25.47
N LYS A 130 -21.82 -3.04 26.67
CA LYS A 130 -21.61 -1.60 26.86
C LYS A 130 -20.36 -1.08 26.16
N ILE A 131 -19.39 -1.93 25.89
CA ILE A 131 -18.19 -1.58 25.11
C ILE A 131 -18.58 -1.10 23.70
N PHE A 132 -19.64 -1.67 23.13
CA PHE A 132 -20.14 -1.32 21.80
C PHE A 132 -21.26 -0.27 21.85
N ALA A 133 -21.32 0.51 22.93
CA ALA A 133 -22.23 1.64 23.00
C ALA A 133 -22.02 2.58 21.81
N LYS A 134 -23.12 2.90 21.12
CA LYS A 134 -23.11 3.87 20.03
C LYS A 134 -22.81 5.27 20.56
N VAL A 135 -22.11 6.07 19.77
CA VAL A 135 -21.84 7.47 20.05
C VAL A 135 -23.16 8.25 20.14
N GLY A 136 -24.08 8.05 19.19
CA GLY A 136 -25.38 8.72 19.15
C GLY A 136 -25.32 10.21 18.78
N GLU A 137 -26.48 10.86 18.84
CA GLU A 137 -26.67 12.24 18.34
C GLU A 137 -26.19 13.34 19.30
N SER A 138 -25.85 12.98 20.54
CA SER A 138 -25.45 13.97 21.55
C SER A 138 -24.13 14.65 21.16
N PRO A 139 -24.07 16.01 21.11
CA PRO A 139 -22.83 16.72 20.83
C PRO A 139 -21.70 16.38 21.82
N ALA A 140 -22.05 16.14 23.09
CA ALA A 140 -21.08 15.75 24.10
C ALA A 140 -20.47 14.37 23.80
N ASN A 141 -21.28 13.40 23.36
CA ASN A 141 -20.80 12.07 22.98
C ASN A 141 -19.95 12.12 21.72
N GLN A 142 -20.35 12.92 20.73
CA GLN A 142 -19.57 13.11 19.50
C GLN A 142 -18.20 13.73 19.81
N GLN A 143 -18.15 14.76 20.65
CA GLN A 143 -16.88 15.33 21.09
C GLN A 143 -16.05 14.33 21.90
N GLN A 144 -16.67 13.55 22.78
CA GLN A 144 -15.99 12.49 23.52
C GLN A 144 -15.36 11.46 22.58
N PHE A 145 -16.07 11.04 21.53
CA PHE A 145 -15.52 10.14 20.52
C PHE A 145 -14.27 10.73 19.84
N LEU A 146 -14.34 12.00 19.40
CA LEU A 146 -13.19 12.67 18.79
C LEU A 146 -12.00 12.77 19.77
N ASN A 147 -12.27 13.03 21.05
CA ASN A 147 -11.25 13.05 22.09
C ASN A 147 -10.60 11.66 22.27
N LEU A 148 -11.38 10.57 22.20
CA LEU A 148 -10.85 9.21 22.27
C LEU A 148 -9.96 8.89 21.06
N VAL A 149 -10.33 9.33 19.85
CA VAL A 149 -9.47 9.18 18.66
C VAL A 149 -8.13 9.89 18.89
N GLN A 150 -8.15 11.13 19.37
CA GLN A 150 -6.93 11.89 19.69
C GLN A 150 -6.07 11.22 20.78
N GLN A 151 -6.71 10.70 21.83
CA GLN A 151 -6.02 9.97 22.89
C GLN A 151 -5.35 8.69 22.37
N ALA A 152 -6.04 7.92 21.54
CA ALA A 152 -5.49 6.73 20.92
C ALA A 152 -4.27 7.05 20.03
N ILE A 153 -4.34 8.12 19.23
CA ILE A 153 -3.19 8.61 18.43
C ILE A 153 -2.01 8.96 19.33
N ALA A 154 -2.24 9.69 20.42
CA ALA A 154 -1.19 10.09 21.35
C ALA A 154 -0.52 8.87 22.01
N ILE A 155 -1.31 7.85 22.37
CA ILE A 155 -0.79 6.60 22.94
C ILE A 155 0.00 5.83 21.87
N GLN A 156 -0.49 5.73 20.65
CA GLN A 156 0.19 5.07 19.52
C GLN A 156 1.53 5.73 19.19
N ALA A 157 1.55 7.06 19.14
CA ALA A 157 2.78 7.84 18.92
C ALA A 157 3.81 7.60 20.04
N ARG A 158 3.36 7.60 21.30
CA ARG A 158 4.23 7.41 22.48
C ARG A 158 4.76 5.99 22.59
N THR A 159 3.89 5.00 22.37
CA THR A 159 4.24 3.57 22.56
C THR A 159 4.96 2.99 21.35
N ASN A 160 4.71 3.55 20.16
CA ASN A 160 5.27 3.14 18.87
C ASN A 160 5.55 1.62 18.80
N PRO A 161 4.50 0.79 18.85
CA PRO A 161 4.63 -0.65 19.08
C PRO A 161 5.53 -1.31 18.01
N PHE A 162 5.46 -0.81 16.78
CA PHE A 162 6.22 -1.30 15.63
C PHE A 162 7.58 -0.61 15.42
N GLN A 163 7.98 0.34 16.29
CA GLN A 163 9.23 1.10 16.17
C GLN A 163 9.43 1.77 14.80
N LEU A 164 8.35 2.32 14.25
CA LEU A 164 8.39 3.03 12.98
C LEU A 164 8.91 4.47 13.17
N ASP A 165 9.52 5.05 12.14
CA ASP A 165 10.04 6.41 12.24
C ASP A 165 8.91 7.44 12.15
N TYR A 166 8.58 8.05 13.30
CA TYR A 166 7.58 9.11 13.40
C TYR A 166 8.21 10.51 13.50
N ALA A 167 9.54 10.63 13.52
CA ALA A 167 10.22 11.87 13.87
C ALA A 167 9.94 13.01 12.88
N SER A 168 9.74 12.69 11.60
CA SER A 168 9.49 13.66 10.54
C SER A 168 8.02 13.79 10.13
N LEU A 169 7.08 13.18 10.87
CA LEU A 169 5.67 13.24 10.52
C LEU A 169 5.07 14.62 10.86
N PRO A 170 4.26 15.23 9.96
CA PRO A 170 3.54 16.44 10.29
C PRO A 170 2.50 16.16 11.40
N SER A 171 2.14 17.19 12.17
CA SER A 171 1.13 17.04 13.22
C SER A 171 -0.20 16.54 12.64
N LEU A 172 -0.69 15.43 13.17
CA LEU A 172 -1.96 14.82 12.77
C LEU A 172 -3.13 15.51 13.46
N LEU A 173 -4.07 16.02 12.66
CA LEU A 173 -5.29 16.65 13.16
C LEU A 173 -6.49 15.70 13.04
N VAL A 174 -7.44 15.79 13.97
CA VAL A 174 -8.75 15.11 13.86
C VAL A 174 -9.81 16.19 13.63
N LYS A 175 -10.54 16.08 12.52
CA LYS A 175 -11.49 17.10 12.07
C LYS A 175 -12.82 16.45 11.68
N THR A 176 -13.91 17.14 11.95
CA THR A 176 -15.21 16.77 11.39
C THR A 176 -15.25 17.08 9.89
N PHE A 177 -16.07 16.31 9.16
CA PHE A 177 -16.31 16.48 7.75
C PHE A 177 -17.81 16.52 7.49
N HIS A 178 -18.26 17.58 6.82
CA HIS A 178 -19.68 17.91 6.66
C HIS A 178 -20.23 17.61 5.26
N LEU A 179 -19.38 17.22 4.30
CA LEU A 179 -19.86 16.81 2.99
C LEU A 179 -20.26 15.34 3.01
N PRO A 180 -21.20 14.92 2.15
CA PRO A 180 -21.55 13.53 1.99
C PRO A 180 -20.30 12.68 1.72
N SER A 181 -20.20 11.54 2.40
CA SER A 181 -19.08 10.61 2.28
C SER A 181 -19.58 9.17 2.33
N ASN A 182 -19.04 8.33 1.46
CA ASN A 182 -19.29 6.88 1.48
C ASN A 182 -18.50 6.17 2.61
N SER A 183 -17.62 6.90 3.29
CA SER A 183 -16.80 6.41 4.41
C SER A 183 -17.08 7.19 5.68
N ALA A 184 -17.19 6.49 6.81
CA ALA A 184 -17.40 7.13 8.11
C ALA A 184 -16.21 7.97 8.56
N PHE A 185 -15.00 7.60 8.13
CA PHE A 185 -13.77 8.32 8.38
C PHE A 185 -12.76 8.06 7.27
N PHE A 186 -11.85 9.01 7.02
CA PHE A 186 -10.78 8.89 6.02
C PHE A 186 -9.61 9.83 6.31
N TYR A 187 -8.43 9.52 5.78
CA TYR A 187 -7.27 10.41 5.87
C TYR A 187 -7.21 11.40 4.70
N GLN A 188 -6.90 12.66 5.00
CA GLN A 188 -6.65 13.71 4.02
C GLN A 188 -5.17 14.11 4.05
N ALA A 189 -4.45 13.81 2.97
CA ALA A 189 -3.00 13.99 2.89
C ALA A 189 -2.56 15.46 2.78
N GLN A 190 -3.41 16.35 2.23
CA GLN A 190 -3.07 17.75 1.97
C GLN A 190 -2.80 18.53 3.27
N ASP A 191 -3.55 18.24 4.32
CA ASP A 191 -3.44 18.92 5.62
C ASP A 191 -3.19 17.96 6.79
N ALA A 192 -2.74 16.74 6.48
CA ALA A 192 -2.43 15.68 7.44
C ALA A 192 -3.53 15.51 8.50
N SER A 193 -4.76 15.24 8.05
CA SER A 193 -5.92 15.16 8.95
C SER A 193 -6.73 13.88 8.79
N ILE A 194 -7.23 13.35 9.89
CA ILE A 194 -8.32 12.38 9.92
C ILE A 194 -9.62 13.16 9.83
N ARG A 195 -10.43 12.84 8.83
CA ARG A 195 -11.78 13.35 8.63
C ARG A 195 -12.76 12.34 9.17
N VAL A 196 -13.68 12.77 10.02
CA VAL A 196 -14.80 11.96 10.51
C VAL A 196 -16.10 12.56 10.01
N ALA A 197 -16.86 11.79 9.23
CA ALA A 197 -18.09 12.26 8.58
C ALA A 197 -19.20 12.42 9.63
N VAL A 198 -19.74 13.64 9.74
CA VAL A 198 -20.63 14.02 10.85
C VAL A 198 -21.94 13.25 10.85
N ASP A 199 -22.46 12.91 9.67
CA ASP A 199 -23.66 12.10 9.47
C ASP A 199 -23.48 10.63 9.90
N THR A 200 -22.24 10.14 9.94
CA THR A 200 -21.92 8.76 10.36
C THR A 200 -21.51 8.66 11.82
N LEU A 201 -21.04 9.76 12.44
CA LEU A 201 -20.60 9.80 13.84
C LEU A 201 -21.58 9.12 14.80
N PRO A 202 -22.90 9.40 14.77
CA PRO A 202 -23.86 8.76 15.66
C PRO A 202 -23.94 7.23 15.56
N ARG A 203 -23.54 6.68 14.40
CA ARG A 203 -23.59 5.24 14.07
C ARG A 203 -22.29 4.52 14.39
N LEU A 204 -21.24 5.24 14.79
CA LEU A 204 -20.01 4.63 15.30
C LEU A 204 -20.22 4.14 16.73
N THR A 205 -19.45 3.15 17.13
CA THR A 205 -19.29 2.75 18.53
C THR A 205 -18.08 3.47 19.14
N PHE A 206 -18.09 3.73 20.45
CA PHE A 206 -16.92 4.35 21.10
C PHE A 206 -15.65 3.50 20.95
N ALA A 207 -15.77 2.17 20.92
CA ALA A 207 -14.66 1.26 20.69
C ALA A 207 -13.97 1.46 19.33
N GLU A 208 -14.68 1.94 18.31
CA GLU A 208 -14.10 2.19 16.98
C GLU A 208 -13.12 3.37 16.96
N ALA A 209 -13.06 4.22 18.00
CA ALA A 209 -12.12 5.33 18.05
C ALA A 209 -10.66 4.87 17.89
N GLU A 210 -10.31 3.71 18.44
CA GLU A 210 -8.98 3.13 18.31
C GLU A 210 -8.69 2.66 16.87
N ILE A 211 -9.70 2.11 16.18
CA ILE A 211 -9.59 1.71 14.77
C ILE A 211 -9.43 2.93 13.88
N VAL A 212 -10.18 4.00 14.12
CA VAL A 212 -10.01 5.27 13.39
C VAL A 212 -8.58 5.78 13.56
N ALA A 213 -8.10 5.86 14.80
CA ALA A 213 -6.75 6.30 15.13
C ALA A 213 -5.67 5.41 14.48
N PHE A 214 -5.84 4.09 14.51
CA PHE A 214 -4.89 3.14 13.95
C PHE A 214 -4.86 3.21 12.42
N MET A 215 -6.03 3.09 11.77
CA MET A 215 -6.14 2.94 10.31
C MET A 215 -5.82 4.23 9.56
N THR A 216 -6.28 5.37 10.07
CA THR A 216 -6.08 6.66 9.40
C THR A 216 -4.96 7.49 10.02
N GLY A 217 -4.57 7.20 11.26
CA GLY A 217 -3.45 7.81 11.97
C GLY A 217 -2.21 6.92 11.98
N LEU A 218 -1.82 6.44 13.16
CA LEU A 218 -0.54 5.75 13.39
C LEU A 218 -0.77 4.28 13.80
N PRO A 219 -0.11 3.30 13.15
CA PRO A 219 0.82 3.40 12.02
C PRO A 219 0.12 3.48 10.64
N GLY A 220 -1.15 3.85 10.59
CA GLY A 220 -2.00 3.86 9.41
C GLY A 220 -1.64 4.84 8.28
N GLN A 221 -2.68 5.30 7.58
CA GLN A 221 -2.55 6.13 6.38
C GLN A 221 -1.69 7.38 6.61
N HIS A 222 -1.73 7.99 7.79
CA HIS A 222 -0.89 9.14 8.10
C HIS A 222 0.61 8.81 8.02
N PHE A 223 1.06 7.66 8.51
CA PHE A 223 2.45 7.24 8.38
C PHE A 223 2.79 6.95 6.90
N PHE A 224 2.06 6.02 6.27
CA PHE A 224 2.40 5.54 4.93
C PHE A 224 2.31 6.62 3.84
N LYS A 225 1.25 7.46 3.85
CA LYS A 225 1.11 8.52 2.85
C LYS A 225 2.16 9.63 3.01
N GLN A 226 2.79 9.76 4.18
CA GLN A 226 3.86 10.74 4.42
C GLN A 226 5.26 10.21 4.09
N LEU A 227 5.44 8.88 3.99
CA LEU A 227 6.68 8.32 3.43
C LEU A 227 6.93 8.79 1.99
N ARG A 228 5.86 9.18 1.26
CA ARG A 228 5.88 9.76 -0.10
C ARG A 228 6.97 9.16 -1.02
N PRO A 229 6.94 7.84 -1.29
CA PRO A 229 7.90 7.24 -2.21
C PRO A 229 7.74 7.91 -3.58
N LYS A 230 8.73 8.70 -4.00
CA LYS A 230 8.84 9.23 -5.35
C LYS A 230 9.88 8.43 -6.12
N PRO A 231 9.66 8.14 -7.41
CA PRO A 231 8.45 8.42 -8.20
C PRO A 231 7.30 7.42 -7.94
N ARG A 232 6.04 7.89 -8.00
CA ARG A 232 4.83 7.04 -7.79
C ARG A 232 4.41 6.34 -9.08
N LEU A 233 5.25 5.43 -9.55
CA LEU A 233 5.03 4.73 -10.82
C LEU A 233 3.85 3.75 -10.77
N PHE A 234 3.56 3.16 -9.61
CA PHE A 234 2.49 2.16 -9.48
C PHE A 234 1.40 2.62 -8.49
N PRO A 235 0.69 3.74 -8.74
CA PRO A 235 -0.13 4.42 -7.73
C PRO A 235 -1.20 3.51 -7.09
N LEU A 236 -1.86 2.68 -7.89
CA LEU A 236 -2.90 1.75 -7.40
C LEU A 236 -2.30 0.60 -6.57
N HIS A 237 -1.15 0.05 -6.99
CA HIS A 237 -0.44 -0.98 -6.23
C HIS A 237 0.12 -0.42 -4.93
N ILE A 238 0.68 0.79 -4.96
CA ILE A 238 1.14 1.50 -3.75
C ILE A 238 -0.01 1.61 -2.76
N GLU A 239 -1.18 2.09 -3.21
CA GLU A 239 -2.35 2.22 -2.33
C GLU A 239 -2.84 0.87 -1.77
N ALA A 240 -2.88 -0.16 -2.60
CA ALA A 240 -3.22 -1.52 -2.18
C ALA A 240 -2.23 -2.07 -1.15
N ASN A 241 -0.93 -1.93 -1.41
CA ASN A 241 0.15 -2.40 -0.54
C ASN A 241 0.17 -1.68 0.80
N GLU A 242 -0.01 -0.35 0.80
CA GLU A 242 -0.13 0.44 2.02
C GLU A 242 -1.34 -0.04 2.84
N THR A 243 -2.51 -0.22 2.19
CA THR A 243 -3.72 -0.70 2.88
C THR A 243 -3.53 -2.11 3.43
N ALA A 244 -2.95 -3.02 2.64
CA ALA A 244 -2.65 -4.39 3.05
C ALA A 244 -1.67 -4.42 4.23
N MET A 245 -0.64 -3.58 4.19
CA MET A 245 0.32 -3.44 5.28
C MET A 245 -0.35 -2.92 6.55
N ILE A 246 -1.23 -1.92 6.46
CA ILE A 246 -1.97 -1.41 7.62
C ILE A 246 -2.88 -2.50 8.21
N LEU A 247 -3.58 -3.28 7.37
CA LEU A 247 -4.41 -4.40 7.84
C LEU A 247 -3.56 -5.49 8.50
N LEU A 248 -2.38 -5.78 7.95
CA LEU A 248 -1.44 -6.72 8.55
C LEU A 248 -0.94 -6.20 9.90
N LEU A 249 -0.51 -4.94 9.99
CA LEU A 249 -0.11 -4.31 11.26
C LEU A 249 -1.26 -4.35 12.28
N LEU A 250 -2.50 -4.12 11.83
CA LEU A 250 -3.68 -4.25 12.68
C LEU A 250 -3.85 -5.70 13.19
N GLU A 251 -3.58 -6.71 12.37
CA GLU A 251 -3.58 -8.10 12.82
C GLU A 251 -2.46 -8.40 13.84
N LEU A 252 -1.27 -7.85 13.60
CA LEU A 252 -0.09 -8.02 14.46
C LEU A 252 -0.16 -7.21 15.76
N ALA A 253 -1.07 -6.25 15.85
CA ALA A 253 -1.26 -5.41 17.02
C ALA A 253 -1.48 -6.23 18.31
N ASN A 254 -2.06 -7.42 18.20
CA ASN A 254 -2.29 -8.34 19.34
C ASN A 254 -0.99 -8.78 20.04
N ALA A 255 0.17 -8.66 19.40
CA ALA A 255 1.47 -8.93 20.02
C ALA A 255 1.84 -7.90 21.11
N PHE A 256 1.13 -6.77 21.19
CA PHE A 256 1.44 -5.65 22.07
C PHE A 256 0.35 -5.46 23.13
N GLU A 257 0.77 -5.23 24.38
CA GLU A 257 -0.12 -5.19 25.56
C GLU A 257 -1.27 -4.21 25.42
N TYR A 258 -1.03 -3.04 24.82
CA TYR A 258 -2.06 -2.02 24.59
C TYR A 258 -3.28 -2.55 23.83
N TYR A 259 -3.08 -3.47 22.88
CA TYR A 259 -4.15 -4.03 22.06
C TYR A 259 -4.70 -5.37 22.56
N ARG A 260 -4.17 -5.88 23.69
CA ARG A 260 -4.58 -7.18 24.27
C ARG A 260 -5.80 -7.06 25.19
N VAL A 261 -6.43 -5.90 25.27
CA VAL A 261 -7.67 -5.70 26.02
C VAL A 261 -8.88 -6.14 25.18
N ASP A 262 -9.88 -6.75 25.81
CA ASP A 262 -10.98 -7.45 25.11
C ASP A 262 -11.72 -6.55 24.10
N TYR A 263 -11.97 -5.28 24.46
CA TYR A 263 -12.63 -4.35 23.54
C TYR A 263 -11.80 -4.09 22.27
N SER A 264 -10.49 -3.88 22.44
CA SER A 264 -9.56 -3.59 21.33
C SER A 264 -9.46 -4.79 20.42
N GLN A 265 -9.31 -5.99 21.00
CA GLN A 265 -9.28 -7.23 20.24
C GLN A 265 -10.56 -7.43 19.44
N ALA A 266 -11.73 -7.18 20.03
CA ALA A 266 -13.01 -7.41 19.38
C ALA A 266 -13.30 -6.43 18.24
N VAL A 267 -13.12 -5.12 18.46
CA VAL A 267 -13.37 -4.12 17.41
C VAL A 267 -12.39 -4.27 16.24
N ARG A 268 -11.14 -4.66 16.53
CA ARG A 268 -10.11 -4.99 15.56
C ARG A 268 -10.48 -6.20 14.71
N LEU A 269 -10.91 -7.29 15.35
CA LEU A 269 -11.35 -8.49 14.64
C LEU A 269 -12.60 -8.23 13.80
N ASP A 270 -13.58 -7.47 14.32
CA ASP A 270 -14.76 -7.08 13.55
C ASP A 270 -14.36 -6.26 12.32
N TYR A 271 -13.43 -5.31 12.45
CA TYR A 271 -12.91 -4.52 11.33
C TYR A 271 -12.13 -5.36 10.30
N LEU A 272 -11.27 -6.28 10.75
CA LEU A 272 -10.55 -7.22 9.87
C LEU A 272 -11.51 -8.16 9.11
N ARG A 273 -12.59 -8.60 9.76
CA ARG A 273 -13.66 -9.39 9.14
C ARG A 273 -14.37 -8.59 8.05
N LEU A 274 -14.76 -7.33 8.33
CA LEU A 274 -15.38 -6.44 7.34
C LEU A 274 -14.51 -6.30 6.09
N HIS A 275 -13.23 -5.96 6.24
CA HIS A 275 -12.31 -5.81 5.11
C HIS A 275 -12.11 -7.12 4.34
N THR A 276 -12.01 -8.25 5.05
CA THR A 276 -11.88 -9.58 4.40
C THR A 276 -13.14 -9.93 3.59
N VAL A 277 -14.34 -9.60 4.09
CA VAL A 277 -15.60 -9.82 3.38
C VAL A 277 -15.74 -8.88 2.18
N GLN A 278 -15.30 -7.63 2.28
CA GLN A 278 -15.23 -6.71 1.13
C GLN A 278 -14.29 -7.23 0.03
N GLN A 279 -13.12 -7.76 0.42
CA GLN A 279 -12.20 -8.43 -0.50
C GLN A 279 -12.85 -9.67 -1.14
N LEU A 280 -13.57 -10.48 -0.37
CA LEU A 280 -14.28 -11.65 -0.88
C LEU A 280 -15.36 -11.25 -1.88
N LYS A 281 -16.17 -10.21 -1.59
CA LYS A 281 -17.12 -9.63 -2.55
C LYS A 281 -16.44 -9.17 -3.83
N ALA A 282 -15.27 -8.53 -3.74
CA ALA A 282 -14.53 -8.09 -4.94
C ALA A 282 -14.09 -9.26 -5.85
N TYR A 283 -13.82 -10.44 -5.28
CA TYR A 283 -13.59 -11.69 -6.06
C TYR A 283 -14.88 -12.46 -6.39
N GLN A 284 -16.01 -12.14 -5.76
CA GLN A 284 -17.31 -12.75 -5.98
C GLN A 284 -18.35 -11.67 -6.29
N PRO A 285 -18.30 -11.02 -7.47
CA PRO A 285 -19.15 -9.88 -7.80
C PRO A 285 -20.65 -10.22 -7.87
N LYS A 286 -21.01 -11.52 -7.86
CA LYS A 286 -22.39 -12.00 -7.79
C LYS A 286 -22.91 -12.17 -6.36
N MET A 287 -22.07 -11.97 -5.34
CA MET A 287 -22.46 -12.06 -3.93
C MET A 287 -23.58 -11.05 -3.66
N VAL A 288 -24.70 -11.52 -3.13
CA VAL A 288 -25.83 -10.65 -2.81
C VAL A 288 -25.70 -10.06 -1.41
N LEU A 289 -26.38 -8.94 -1.16
CA LEU A 289 -26.30 -8.23 0.14
C LEU A 289 -26.61 -9.15 1.33
N GLY A 290 -27.59 -10.07 1.19
CA GLY A 290 -27.92 -11.03 2.26
C GLY A 290 -26.76 -11.97 2.62
N GLU A 291 -25.98 -12.42 1.63
CA GLU A 291 -24.79 -13.25 1.85
C GLU A 291 -23.70 -12.43 2.55
N PHE A 292 -23.45 -11.21 2.07
CA PHE A 292 -22.48 -10.29 2.67
C PHE A 292 -22.79 -10.00 4.14
N LEU A 293 -24.04 -9.66 4.46
CA LEU A 293 -24.49 -9.42 5.84
C LEU A 293 -24.43 -10.69 6.68
N GLY A 294 -24.74 -11.86 6.09
CA GLY A 294 -24.64 -13.15 6.76
C GLY A 294 -23.23 -13.47 7.27
N LEU A 295 -22.20 -13.09 6.51
CA LEU A 295 -20.79 -13.25 6.90
C LEU A 295 -20.36 -12.33 8.06
N LEU A 296 -21.12 -11.24 8.30
CA LEU A 296 -20.83 -10.20 9.31
C LEU A 296 -21.87 -10.13 10.43
N ARG A 297 -22.78 -11.12 10.53
CA ARG A 297 -23.91 -11.11 11.48
C ARG A 297 -23.53 -10.95 12.97
N ASP A 298 -22.32 -11.38 13.33
CA ASP A 298 -21.81 -11.33 14.71
C ASP A 298 -20.87 -10.12 14.92
N THR A 299 -21.05 -9.04 14.16
CA THR A 299 -20.30 -7.77 14.32
C THR A 299 -21.19 -6.70 14.92
N ASN A 300 -20.57 -5.66 15.50
CA ASN A 300 -21.30 -4.54 16.11
C ASN A 300 -21.48 -3.34 15.16
N PHE A 301 -21.22 -3.53 13.86
CA PHE A 301 -21.40 -2.46 12.90
C PHE A 301 -22.88 -2.13 12.70
N ASP A 302 -23.15 -0.84 12.48
CA ASP A 302 -24.48 -0.40 12.12
C ASP A 302 -24.89 -1.00 10.75
N PRO A 303 -26.11 -1.57 10.61
CA PRO A 303 -26.53 -2.20 9.36
C PRO A 303 -26.46 -1.28 8.14
N ALA A 304 -26.74 0.02 8.30
CA ALA A 304 -26.66 0.96 7.19
C ALA A 304 -25.21 1.15 6.72
N ARG A 305 -24.23 1.08 7.64
CA ARG A 305 -22.80 1.11 7.28
C ARG A 305 -22.38 -0.17 6.57
N LEU A 306 -22.94 -1.32 6.93
CA LEU A 306 -22.66 -2.58 6.22
C LEU A 306 -23.24 -2.56 4.80
N THR A 307 -24.42 -1.98 4.59
CA THR A 307 -24.97 -1.77 3.24
C THR A 307 -24.10 -0.83 2.42
N GLN A 308 -23.69 0.32 2.98
CA GLN A 308 -22.75 1.23 2.30
C GLN A 308 -21.42 0.55 1.96
N ALA A 309 -20.89 -0.26 2.89
CA ALA A 309 -19.66 -1.01 2.67
C ALA A 309 -19.82 -2.09 1.59
N PHE A 310 -21.01 -2.68 1.43
CA PHE A 310 -21.32 -3.58 0.33
C PHE A 310 -21.32 -2.84 -1.00
N ASP A 311 -22.03 -1.72 -1.11
CA ASP A 311 -22.15 -0.94 -2.36
C ASP A 311 -20.79 -0.36 -2.81
N ALA A 312 -19.99 0.14 -1.86
CA ALA A 312 -18.68 0.73 -2.14
C ALA A 312 -17.65 -0.24 -2.74
N VAL A 313 -17.81 -1.55 -2.53
CA VAL A 313 -16.91 -2.56 -3.12
C VAL A 313 -17.00 -2.55 -4.64
N ASP A 314 -18.19 -2.32 -5.21
CA ASP A 314 -18.38 -2.36 -6.66
C ASP A 314 -17.66 -1.19 -7.34
N GLU A 315 -17.60 -0.02 -6.67
CA GLU A 315 -16.86 1.16 -7.13
C GLU A 315 -15.34 0.97 -7.11
N THR A 316 -14.83 0.11 -6.21
CA THR A 316 -13.39 -0.03 -5.92
C THR A 316 -12.88 -1.47 -5.97
N ALA A 317 -13.56 -2.34 -6.73
CA ALA A 317 -13.31 -3.78 -6.76
C ALA A 317 -11.85 -4.15 -7.10
N THR A 318 -11.20 -3.40 -8.00
CA THR A 318 -9.79 -3.62 -8.34
C THR A 318 -8.86 -3.35 -7.16
N LEU A 319 -9.10 -2.28 -6.39
CA LEU A 319 -8.29 -1.96 -5.22
C LEU A 319 -8.44 -3.02 -4.13
N HIS A 320 -9.66 -3.50 -3.88
CA HIS A 320 -9.90 -4.59 -2.93
C HIS A 320 -9.19 -5.89 -3.32
N ARG A 321 -9.21 -6.27 -4.61
CA ARG A 321 -8.49 -7.45 -5.11
C ARG A 321 -6.97 -7.31 -4.92
N LEU A 322 -6.40 -6.19 -5.35
CA LEU A 322 -4.97 -5.92 -5.17
C LEU A 322 -4.58 -5.88 -3.69
N THR A 323 -5.43 -5.34 -2.82
CA THR A 323 -5.18 -5.31 -1.38
C THR A 323 -5.14 -6.72 -0.79
N ALA A 324 -6.01 -7.63 -1.26
CA ALA A 324 -5.99 -9.03 -0.81
C ALA A 324 -4.72 -9.75 -1.28
N GLU A 325 -4.33 -9.55 -2.55
CA GLU A 325 -3.10 -10.11 -3.12
C GLU A 325 -1.86 -9.64 -2.37
N ALA A 326 -1.76 -8.32 -2.17
CA ALA A 326 -0.72 -7.71 -1.37
C ALA A 326 -0.71 -8.25 0.07
N PHE A 327 -1.88 -8.38 0.70
CA PHE A 327 -1.97 -8.89 2.07
C PHE A 327 -1.34 -10.29 2.20
N PHE A 328 -1.70 -11.23 1.32
CA PHE A 328 -1.14 -12.58 1.39
C PHE A 328 0.33 -12.65 0.96
N SER A 329 0.78 -11.77 0.06
CA SER A 329 2.21 -11.65 -0.31
C SER A 329 3.06 -11.10 0.85
N LEU A 330 2.50 -10.17 1.62
CA LEU A 330 3.13 -9.63 2.83
C LEU A 330 3.10 -10.65 3.97
N GLU A 331 1.97 -11.33 4.18
CA GLU A 331 1.84 -12.37 5.20
C GLU A 331 2.83 -13.51 4.98
N SER A 332 3.10 -13.89 3.72
CA SER A 332 4.08 -14.94 3.41
C SER A 332 5.54 -14.54 3.68
N GLN A 333 5.84 -13.26 3.94
CA GLN A 333 7.18 -12.84 4.37
C GLN A 333 7.47 -13.23 5.83
N PHE A 334 6.47 -13.74 6.55
CA PHE A 334 6.62 -14.20 7.93
C PHE A 334 6.66 -15.74 7.93
N ASP A 335 7.85 -16.31 8.15
CA ASP A 335 8.13 -17.76 8.12
C ASP A 335 7.28 -18.60 9.10
N GLN A 336 6.71 -17.95 10.12
CA GLN A 336 5.84 -18.54 11.12
C GLN A 336 4.62 -17.64 11.28
N SER A 337 3.57 -18.12 11.97
CA SER A 337 2.47 -17.26 12.39
C SER A 337 3.06 -15.99 13.01
N ALA A 338 2.87 -14.84 12.35
CA ALA A 338 3.55 -13.61 12.70
C ALA A 338 3.24 -13.14 14.14
N GLN A 339 2.16 -13.65 14.72
CA GLN A 339 1.78 -13.47 16.12
C GLN A 339 2.69 -14.23 17.12
N ALA A 340 3.42 -15.26 16.67
CA ALA A 340 4.34 -16.06 17.48
C ALA A 340 5.80 -15.60 17.40
N LEU A 341 6.12 -14.65 16.51
CA LEU A 341 7.48 -14.15 16.34
C LEU A 341 7.91 -13.27 17.52
N PRO A 342 9.20 -13.29 17.90
CA PRO A 342 9.75 -12.30 18.82
C PRO A 342 9.51 -10.88 18.29
N LYS A 343 9.14 -9.95 19.17
CA LYS A 343 8.85 -8.54 18.79
C LYS A 343 9.99 -7.89 18.00
N SER A 344 11.25 -8.21 18.29
CA SER A 344 12.41 -7.71 17.56
C SER A 344 12.45 -8.20 16.11
N VAL A 345 12.17 -9.48 15.88
CA VAL A 345 12.11 -10.09 14.53
C VAL A 345 10.96 -9.47 13.75
N LEU A 346 9.78 -9.38 14.35
CA LEU A 346 8.61 -8.76 13.73
C LEU A 346 8.89 -7.32 13.27
N ARG A 347 9.56 -6.53 14.10
CA ARG A 347 9.92 -5.14 13.77
C ARG A 347 10.96 -5.06 12.65
N ALA A 348 11.97 -5.94 12.67
CA ALA A 348 12.97 -6.00 11.61
C ALA A 348 12.32 -6.36 10.26
N THR A 349 11.48 -7.40 10.23
CA THR A 349 10.75 -7.80 9.02
C THR A 349 9.86 -6.66 8.49
N ILE A 350 9.15 -5.95 9.37
CA ILE A 350 8.34 -4.77 8.97
C ILE A 350 9.22 -3.68 8.35
N ALA A 351 10.38 -3.38 8.94
CA ALA A 351 11.29 -2.37 8.42
C ALA A 351 11.83 -2.73 7.03
N ASP A 352 12.11 -4.02 6.79
CA ASP A 352 12.60 -4.53 5.50
C ASP A 352 11.51 -4.52 4.40
N ILE A 353 10.24 -4.68 4.80
CA ILE A 353 9.08 -4.65 3.89
C ILE A 353 8.74 -3.22 3.42
N ILE A 354 8.85 -2.21 4.29
CA ILE A 354 8.39 -0.84 3.96
C ILE A 354 8.96 -0.31 2.63
N PRO A 355 10.26 -0.46 2.31
CA PRO A 355 10.82 0.01 1.04
C PRO A 355 10.22 -0.65 -0.20
N ILE A 356 9.75 -1.90 -0.11
CA ILE A 356 9.23 -2.66 -1.26
C ILE A 356 7.74 -2.41 -1.52
N LEU A 357 7.01 -1.79 -0.58
CA LEU A 357 5.59 -1.42 -0.75
C LEU A 357 5.35 -0.48 -1.94
N ARG A 358 6.40 0.15 -2.48
CA ARG A 358 6.31 1.01 -3.67
C ARG A 358 6.19 0.26 -4.99
N LEU A 359 6.35 -1.06 -4.96
CA LEU A 359 6.35 -1.93 -6.13
C LEU A 359 5.13 -2.86 -6.12
N PRO A 360 4.65 -3.32 -7.28
CA PRO A 360 3.69 -4.41 -7.36
C PRO A 360 4.25 -5.63 -6.60
N LEU A 361 3.54 -6.08 -5.57
CA LEU A 361 3.91 -7.27 -4.83
C LEU A 361 3.40 -8.48 -5.61
N ASN A 362 4.32 -9.33 -6.10
CA ASN A 362 3.93 -10.54 -6.81
C ASN A 362 3.39 -11.57 -5.83
N THR A 363 2.21 -12.11 -6.11
CA THR A 363 1.65 -13.30 -5.45
C THR A 363 2.29 -14.61 -5.90
N ALA A 364 3.17 -14.56 -6.92
CA ALA A 364 3.73 -15.72 -7.61
C ALA A 364 5.17 -16.10 -7.22
N THR A 365 5.77 -15.46 -6.23
CA THR A 365 7.10 -15.86 -5.74
C THR A 365 6.98 -16.34 -4.31
N SER A 366 6.81 -17.66 -4.14
CA SER A 366 7.71 -18.33 -3.22
C SER A 366 9.12 -17.96 -3.69
N PHE A 367 9.85 -17.20 -2.88
CA PHE A 367 11.29 -17.26 -2.99
C PHE A 367 11.64 -18.65 -2.46
N ASP A 368 12.02 -19.54 -3.38
CA ASP A 368 12.53 -20.87 -3.07
C ASP A 368 13.68 -20.81 -2.05
#